data_AF-A0AA89I207-F1
#
_entry.id   AF-A0AA89I207-F1
#
_cell.length_a   1.000
_cell.length_b   1.000
_cell.length_c   1.000
_cell.angle_alpha   90.00
_cell.angle_beta   90.00
_cell.angle_gamma   90.00
#
_symmetry.space_group_name_H-M   'P 1'
#
loop_
_entity.id
_entity.type
_entity.pdbx_description
1 polymer ?
#
loop_
_entity_poly.entity_id
_entity_poly.type
_entity_poly.pdbx_seq_one_letter_code
_entity_poly.pdbx_strand_id
1 'polypeptide(L)' 'MIQAVQKHGALLGLIMGVGRILRCHPFVRGGYDPVPDHFTIFRNKQHDKSPK' A
#
# COMPACT_ATOMS: atom_id res chain seq x y z
N MET A 1 0.92 0.16 7.79
CA MET A 1 0.43 -1.13 8.31
C MET A 1 -0.74 -0.93 9.28
N ILE A 2 -0.62 -0.11 10.33
CA ILE A 2 -1.72 0.18 11.28
C ILE A 2 -3.02 0.62 10.60
N GLN A 3 -2.94 1.55 9.65
CA GLN A 3 -4.11 2.03 8.90
C GLN A 3 -4.83 0.93 8.08
N ALA A 4 -4.07 -0.06 7.61
CA ALA A 4 -4.63 -1.18 6.84
C ALA A 4 -5.34 -2.19 7.74
N VAL A 5 -4.80 -2.46 8.93
CA VAL A 5 -5.42 -3.33 9.93
C VAL A 5 -6.72 -2.73 10.45
N GLN A 6 -6.77 -1.42 10.69
CA GLN A 6 -8.02 -0.75 11.11
C GLN A 6 -9.11 -0.75 10.03
N LYS A 7 -8.75 -0.58 8.74
CA LYS A 7 -9.74 -0.53 7.66
C LYS A 7 -10.18 -1.90 7.11
N HIS A 8 -9.25 -2.86 7.03
CA HIS A 8 -9.49 -4.15 6.36
C HIS A 8 -9.35 -5.36 7.31
N GLY A 9 -9.06 -5.15 8.59
CA GLY A 9 -8.78 -6.21 9.54
C GLY A 9 -7.35 -6.76 9.44
N ALA A 10 -7.00 -7.62 10.41
CA ALA A 10 -5.64 -8.11 10.58
C ALA A 10 -5.13 -8.91 9.37
N LEU A 11 -5.95 -9.78 8.79
CA LEU A 11 -5.55 -10.66 7.68
C LEU A 11 -5.22 -9.88 6.40
N LEU A 12 -6.10 -8.98 5.97
CA LEU A 12 -5.90 -8.17 4.77
C LEU A 12 -4.78 -7.13 4.97
N GLY A 13 -4.65 -6.58 6.18
CA GLY A 13 -3.53 -5.70 6.55
C GLY A 13 -2.17 -6.41 6.47
N LEU A 14 -2.11 -7.69 6.84
CA LEU A 14 -0.91 -8.53 6.77
C LEU A 14 -0.55 -8.85 5.31
N ILE A 15 -1.53 -9.23 4.48
CA ILE A 15 -1.32 -9.48 3.04
C ILE A 15 -0.80 -8.23 2.32
N MET A 16 -1.41 -7.06 2.57
CA MET A 16 -0.94 -5.79 2.00
C MET A 16 0.48 -5.43 2.49
N GLY A 17 0.79 -5.69 3.76
CA GLY A 17 2.12 -5.46 4.33
C GLY A 17 3.19 -6.35 3.70
N VAL A 18 2.91 -7.64 3.55
CA VAL A 18 3.80 -8.61 2.88
C VAL A 18 4.02 -8.23 1.42
N GLY A 19 2.95 -7.83 0.72
CA GLY A 19 3.04 -7.33 -0.66
C GLY A 19 3.87 -6.05 -0.82
N ARG A 20 4.04 -5.24 0.24
CA ARG A 20 4.96 -4.09 0.25
C ARG A 20 6.41 -4.53 0.42
N ILE A 21 6.68 -5.51 1.29
CA ILE A 21 8.02 -6.07 1.50
C ILE A 21 8.52 -6.75 0.22
N LEU A 22 7.68 -7.56 -0.42
CA LEU A 22 8.02 -8.23 -1.69
C LEU A 22 8.30 -7.26 -2.84
N ARG A 23 7.73 -6.04 -2.81
CA ARG A 23 7.98 -4.98 -3.80
C ARG A 23 9.17 -4.08 -3.45
N CYS A 24 9.79 -4.28 -2.28
CA CYS A 24 10.89 -3.46 -1.81
C CYS A 24 12.20 -3.95 -2.45
N HIS A 25 12.61 -3.31 -3.53
CA HIS A 25 13.91 -3.55 -4.17
C HIS A 25 14.72 -2.25 -4.22
N PRO A 26 16.07 -2.31 -4.13
CA PRO A 26 16.93 -1.10 -4.05
C PRO A 26 16.84 -0.19 -5.27
N PHE A 27 16.41 -0.74 -6.42
CA PHE A 27 16.18 0.02 -7.66
C PHE A 27 14.80 0.71 -7.78
N VAL A 28 13.90 0.60 -6.79
CA VAL A 28 12.58 1.24 -6.86
C VAL A 28 12.64 2.55 -6.09
N ARG A 29 12.17 3.63 -6.73
CA ARG A 29 11.94 4.90 -6.01
C ARG A 29 10.87 4.65 -4.96
N GLY A 30 11.31 4.65 -3.69
CA GLY A 30 10.41 4.67 -2.55
C GLY A 30 9.47 5.87 -2.67
N GLY A 31 8.24 5.69 -2.21
CA GLY A 31 7.20 6.71 -2.24
C GLY A 31 6.13 6.38 -1.22
N TYR A 32 5.31 7.37 -0.87
CA TYR A 32 4.19 7.16 0.04
C TYR A 32 3.16 6.22 -0.62
N ASP A 33 2.87 5.09 0.02
CA ASP A 33 1.86 4.12 -0.44
C ASP A 33 0.60 4.29 0.42
N PRO A 34 -0.36 5.14 0.00
CA PRO A 34 -1.59 5.33 0.74
C PRO A 34 -2.39 4.03 0.79
N VAL A 35 -2.96 3.71 1.94
CA VAL A 35 -3.86 2.56 2.07
C VAL A 35 -5.20 2.94 1.40
N PRO A 36 -5.63 2.23 0.34
CA PRO A 36 -6.92 2.50 -0.30
C PRO A 36 -8.08 2.17 0.64
N ASP A 37 -9.25 2.79 0.44
CA ASP A 37 -10.47 2.48 1.22
C ASP A 37 -11.06 1.09 0.92
N HIS A 38 -10.75 0.55 -0.25
CA HIS A 38 -11.13 -0.81 -0.67
C HIS A 38 -9.90 -1.69 -0.87
N PHE A 39 -9.99 -2.97 -0.50
CA PHE A 39 -8.90 -3.92 -0.63
C PHE A 39 -8.50 -4.08 -2.10
N THR A 40 -7.24 -3.77 -2.40
CA THR A 40 -6.65 -3.98 -3.72
C THR A 40 -5.17 -4.33 -3.57
N ILE A 41 -4.75 -5.43 -4.17
CA ILE A 41 -3.37 -5.92 -4.08
C ILE A 41 -2.42 -5.07 -4.95
N PHE A 42 -2.93 -4.52 -6.05
CA PHE A 42 -2.17 -3.69 -6.97
C PHE A 42 -1.92 -2.28 -6.42
N ARG A 43 -0.81 -1.66 -6.82
CA ARG A 43 -0.43 -0.31 -6.36
C ARG A 43 -1.47 0.68 -6.88
N ASN A 44 -2.20 1.32 -5.96
CA ASN A 44 -3.20 2.32 -6.32
C ASN A 44 -2.49 3.57 -6.86
N LYS A 45 -2.65 3.87 -8.16
CA LYS A 45 -1.98 5.03 -8.81
C LYS A 45 -2.57 6.39 -8.40
N GLN A 46 -3.48 6.45 -7.43
CA GLN A 46 -4.21 7.67 -7.07
C GLN A 46 -3.32 8.78 -6.50
N HIS A 47 -2.10 8.50 -6.02
CA HIS A 47 -1.16 9.52 -5.56
C HIS A 47 -0.48 10.29 -6.71
N ASP A 48 -0.45 9.75 -7.93
CA ASP A 48 0.24 10.37 -9.07
C ASP A 48 -0.55 11.56 -9.67
N LYS A 49 -1.82 11.76 -9.26
CA LYS A 49 -2.69 12.82 -9.78
C LYS A 49 -2.77 14.08 -8.91
N SER A 50 -2.00 14.19 -7.82
CA SER A 50 -1.96 15.45 -7.07
C SER A 50 -1.10 16.44 -7.86
N PRO A 51 -1.63 17.58 -8.34
CA PRO A 51 -0.79 18.63 -8.89
C PRO A 51 0.15 19.08 -7.76
N LYS A 52 1.46 19.06 -8.04
CA LYS A 52 2.51 19.54 -7.14
C LYS A 52 2.35 21.03 -6.88
#